data_AF-A0A367FH16-F1
#
_entry.id   AF-A0A367FH16-F1
#
_cell.length_a   1.000
_cell.length_b   1.000
_cell.length_c   1.000
_cell.angle_alpha   90.00
_cell.angle_beta   90.00
_cell.angle_gamma   90.00
#
_symmetry.space_group_name_H-M   'P 1'
#
loop_
_entity.id
_entity.type
_entity.pdbx_description
1 polymer ?
#
loop_
_entity_poly.entity_id
_entity_poly.type
_entity_poly.pdbx_seq_one_letter_code
_entity_poly.pdbx_strand_id
1 'polypeptide(L)'
;MPFSLTQFTEDSGFERYALGDLAPAITASPGLQVIDYLDETRDQPRIHAIVGTSPVKAVVTIGGQPATVNVTPLIFGMAWKILDLVIEPLLSPRTDGRPQTIEAKVRTALNGLGPQGVKPFHREPELWKRFMHLYGNTVDLRHSVVHGQLNVDADGTLTATSRDPAPLVPPTTMTTDELGYFLRAVQGFSAALLGEHLSVRARNNLCFLLDQLTQHHGLDKLGGVELLRRVVVVARPKPLPSGKFLFDARPYLAYSLDRFPGAGCDVNLHFPDNIVLGGELEDAPTDGPLEIRLDYPPKWLDYL
;
A
#
# COMPACT_ATOMS: atom_id res chain seq x y z
N MET A 1 17.26 0.91 -19.18
CA MET A 1 16.32 -0.08 -19.76
C MET A 1 14.91 0.39 -19.47
N PRO A 2 13.92 0.12 -20.33
CA PRO A 2 12.53 0.45 -20.01
C PRO A 2 12.07 -0.33 -18.78
N PHE A 3 11.17 0.26 -17.99
CA PHE A 3 10.54 -0.43 -16.86
C PHE A 3 9.86 -1.73 -17.32
N SER A 4 10.01 -2.80 -16.54
CA SER A 4 9.39 -4.11 -16.78
C SER A 4 8.72 -4.58 -15.49
N LEU A 5 7.43 -4.92 -15.58
CA LEU A 5 6.67 -5.42 -14.42
C LEU A 5 7.22 -6.77 -13.94
N THR A 6 7.65 -7.63 -14.86
CA THR A 6 8.29 -8.91 -14.51
C THR A 6 9.56 -8.69 -13.71
N GLN A 7 10.44 -7.80 -14.20
CA GLN A 7 11.69 -7.48 -13.50
C GLN A 7 11.41 -6.84 -12.13
N PHE A 8 10.45 -5.91 -12.07
CA PHE A 8 10.03 -5.31 -10.81
C PHE A 8 9.52 -6.36 -9.81
N THR A 9 8.73 -7.34 -10.27
CA THR A 9 8.18 -8.40 -9.42
C THR A 9 9.29 -9.22 -8.76
N GLU A 10 10.31 -9.57 -9.54
CA GLU A 10 11.49 -10.32 -9.09
C GLU A 10 12.37 -9.47 -8.16
N ASP A 11 12.75 -8.27 -8.57
CA ASP A 11 13.71 -7.42 -7.88
C ASP A 11 13.18 -6.80 -6.58
N SER A 12 11.86 -6.71 -6.42
CA SER A 12 11.20 -6.15 -5.23
C SER A 12 10.63 -7.20 -4.29
N GLY A 13 10.72 -8.49 -4.62
CA GLY A 13 10.04 -9.55 -3.88
C GLY A 13 10.42 -9.57 -2.40
N PHE A 14 11.71 -9.42 -2.09
CA PHE A 14 12.21 -9.37 -0.72
C PHE A 14 11.78 -8.11 0.02
N GLU A 15 11.90 -6.93 -0.59
CA GLU A 15 11.50 -5.66 0.03
C GLU A 15 10.00 -5.64 0.33
N ARG A 16 9.17 -6.13 -0.60
CA ARG A 16 7.71 -6.22 -0.39
C ARG A 16 7.36 -7.17 0.74
N TYR A 17 8.00 -8.34 0.80
CA TYR A 17 7.81 -9.30 1.88
C TYR A 17 8.23 -8.69 3.24
N ALA A 18 9.42 -8.11 3.31
CA ALA A 18 9.94 -7.52 4.53
C ALA A 18 9.11 -6.31 5.00
N LEU A 19 8.63 -5.46 4.08
CA LEU A 19 7.68 -4.40 4.45
C LEU A 19 6.36 -4.95 4.97
N GLY A 20 5.83 -6.02 4.35
CA GLY A 20 4.60 -6.67 4.80
C GLY A 20 4.69 -7.17 6.25
N ASP A 21 5.83 -7.76 6.63
CA ASP A 21 6.03 -8.31 7.98
C ASP A 21 6.50 -7.25 8.99
N LEU A 22 7.36 -6.31 8.58
CA LEU A 22 8.06 -5.41 9.51
C LEU A 22 7.43 -4.02 9.63
N ALA A 23 6.80 -3.48 8.58
CA ALA A 23 6.16 -2.15 8.65
C ALA A 23 5.01 -2.08 9.69
N PRO A 24 4.18 -3.14 9.89
CA PRO A 24 3.16 -3.16 10.95
C PRO A 24 3.72 -2.97 12.37
N ALA A 25 5.02 -3.19 12.56
CA ALA A 25 5.69 -3.02 13.84
C ALA A 25 6.09 -1.56 14.13
N ILE A 26 6.15 -0.70 13.10
CA ILE A 26 6.42 0.73 13.22
C ILE A 26 5.11 1.49 13.47
N THR A 27 4.02 1.08 12.81
CA THR A 27 2.69 1.68 12.98
C THR A 27 1.61 0.62 13.00
N ALA A 28 0.58 0.81 13.85
CA ALA A 28 -0.56 -0.10 13.94
C ALA A 28 -1.18 -0.33 12.54
N SER A 29 -1.06 -1.56 12.04
CA SER A 29 -1.72 -1.93 10.80
C SER A 29 -3.23 -1.99 11.01
N PRO A 30 -4.02 -1.73 9.96
CA PRO A 30 -5.46 -1.91 10.00
C PRO A 30 -5.79 -3.33 10.49
N GLY A 31 -6.51 -3.46 11.62
CA GLY A 31 -6.86 -4.77 12.16
C GLY A 31 -7.72 -5.57 11.17
N LEU A 32 -7.65 -6.90 11.22
CA LEU A 32 -8.50 -7.77 10.40
C LEU A 32 -9.70 -8.24 11.22
N GLN A 33 -10.89 -8.04 10.67
CA GLN A 33 -12.15 -8.55 11.19
C GLN A 33 -12.79 -9.47 10.16
N VAL A 34 -13.42 -10.55 10.61
CA VAL A 34 -14.20 -11.46 9.75
C VAL A 34 -15.63 -11.47 10.26
N ILE A 35 -16.59 -11.21 9.37
CA ILE A 35 -18.02 -11.30 9.65
C ILE A 35 -18.56 -12.52 8.90
N ASP A 36 -18.94 -13.56 9.64
CA ASP A 36 -19.33 -14.86 9.09
C ASP A 36 -20.86 -15.05 9.15
N TYR A 37 -21.46 -15.19 7.96
CA TYR A 37 -22.88 -15.45 7.72
C TYR A 37 -23.17 -16.89 7.26
N LEU A 38 -22.23 -17.83 7.37
CA LEU A 38 -22.46 -19.22 6.94
C LEU A 38 -23.41 -20.00 7.86
N ASP A 39 -23.59 -19.54 9.10
CA ASP A 39 -24.50 -20.15 10.07
C ASP A 39 -25.93 -19.60 9.91
N GLU A 40 -26.71 -20.21 9.02
CA GLU A 40 -28.10 -19.82 8.69
C GLU A 40 -29.09 -19.95 9.86
N THR A 41 -28.67 -20.55 11.00
CA THR A 41 -29.55 -20.76 12.17
C THR A 41 -29.53 -19.59 13.17
N ARG A 42 -28.73 -18.56 12.92
CA ARG A 42 -28.56 -17.41 13.82
C ARG A 42 -29.19 -16.15 13.26
N ASP A 43 -29.77 -15.36 14.17
CA ASP A 43 -30.29 -14.02 13.85
C ASP A 43 -29.17 -12.97 13.65
N GLN A 44 -27.93 -13.28 14.05
CA GLN A 44 -26.77 -12.38 13.93
C GLN A 44 -25.50 -13.12 13.45
N PRO A 45 -24.65 -12.47 12.62
CA PRO A 45 -23.40 -13.07 12.14
C PRO A 45 -22.38 -13.26 13.26
N ARG A 46 -21.45 -14.21 13.07
CA ARG A 46 -20.28 -14.35 13.96
C ARG A 46 -19.21 -13.34 13.58
N ILE A 47 -18.63 -12.66 14.57
CA ILE A 47 -17.55 -11.71 14.36
C ILE A 47 -16.26 -12.29 14.95
N HIS A 48 -15.24 -12.44 14.12
CA HIS A 48 -13.91 -12.88 14.52
C HIS A 48 -12.93 -11.70 14.39
N ALA A 49 -12.21 -11.39 15.46
CA ALA A 49 -11.11 -10.44 15.42
C ALA A 49 -9.80 -11.21 15.30
N ILE A 50 -9.01 -10.93 14.26
CA ILE A 50 -7.63 -11.38 14.18
C ILE A 50 -6.77 -10.19 14.59
N VAL A 51 -6.24 -10.26 15.81
CA VAL A 51 -5.35 -9.24 16.38
C VAL A 51 -3.92 -9.63 16.03
N GLY A 52 -3.33 -8.97 15.04
CA GLY A 52 -1.88 -9.00 14.82
C GLY A 52 -1.19 -8.11 15.85
N THR A 53 -0.14 -8.62 16.52
CA THR A 53 0.48 -8.02 17.70
C THR A 53 1.91 -7.53 17.49
N SER A 54 2.26 -6.52 18.31
CA SER A 54 3.55 -6.22 18.95
C SER A 54 4.67 -5.50 18.16
N PRO A 55 5.38 -4.57 18.82
CA PRO A 55 6.55 -3.90 18.25
C PRO A 55 7.72 -4.88 18.10
N VAL A 56 8.41 -4.82 16.96
CA VAL A 56 9.58 -5.65 16.65
C VAL A 56 10.84 -4.92 17.10
N LYS A 57 11.58 -5.54 18.02
CA LYS A 57 12.98 -5.23 18.28
C LYS A 57 13.80 -6.36 17.66
N ALA A 58 14.67 -6.04 16.70
CA ALA A 58 15.62 -7.02 16.21
C ALA A 58 16.71 -7.23 17.27
N VAL A 59 16.80 -8.44 17.81
CA VAL A 59 17.93 -8.87 18.63
C VAL A 59 18.95 -9.49 17.69
N VAL A 60 20.06 -8.79 17.47
CA VAL A 60 21.18 -9.26 16.65
C VAL A 60 22.34 -9.65 17.56
N THR A 61 23.18 -10.58 17.12
CA THR A 61 24.39 -10.93 17.86
C THR A 61 25.58 -10.20 17.25
N ILE A 62 26.19 -9.28 18.00
CA ILE A 62 27.38 -8.53 17.58
C ILE A 62 28.54 -8.97 18.47
N GLY A 63 29.57 -9.58 17.88
CA GLY A 63 30.72 -10.09 18.64
C GLY A 63 30.36 -11.17 19.69
N GLY A 64 29.31 -11.95 19.45
CA GLY A 64 28.84 -13.00 20.37
C GLY A 64 27.91 -12.53 21.49
N GLN A 65 27.53 -11.24 21.53
CA GLN A 65 26.60 -10.70 22.51
C GLN A 65 25.30 -10.21 21.85
N PRO A 66 24.13 -10.44 22.48
CA PRO A 66 22.87 -9.93 21.98
C PRO A 66 22.84 -8.40 22.11
N ALA A 67 22.54 -7.72 21.01
CA ALA A 67 22.33 -6.29 20.90
C ALA A 67 20.94 -6.05 20.29
N THR A 68 20.23 -5.04 20.81
CA THR A 68 19.01 -4.56 20.16
C THR A 68 19.39 -3.51 19.14
N VAL A 69 19.01 -3.71 17.88
CA VAL A 69 19.26 -2.73 16.81
C VAL A 69 17.93 -2.16 16.33
N ASN A 70 17.91 -0.85 16.14
CA ASN A 70 16.79 -0.17 15.50
C ASN A 70 16.84 -0.43 13.98
N VAL A 71 15.85 -1.17 13.49
CA VAL A 71 15.75 -1.55 12.06
C VAL A 71 14.90 -0.58 11.23
N THR A 72 14.39 0.50 11.84
CA THR A 72 13.59 1.52 11.14
C THR A 72 14.31 2.10 9.90
N PRO A 73 15.62 2.43 9.94
CA PRO A 73 16.36 2.86 8.75
C PRO A 73 16.35 1.84 7.60
N LEU A 74 16.44 0.55 7.94
CA LEU A 74 16.42 -0.53 6.96
C LEU A 74 15.04 -0.65 6.30
N ILE A 75 13.97 -0.57 7.09
CA ILE A 75 12.59 -0.65 6.61
C ILE A 75 12.28 0.55 5.70
N PHE A 76 12.69 1.76 6.08
CA PHE A 76 12.63 2.94 5.20
C PHE A 76 13.40 2.70 3.89
N GLY A 77 14.64 2.18 3.97
CA GLY A 77 15.47 1.87 2.81
C GLY A 77 14.82 0.88 1.85
N MET A 78 14.13 -0.14 2.36
CA MET A 78 13.36 -1.11 1.56
C MET A 78 12.20 -0.43 0.81
N ALA A 79 11.43 0.42 1.50
CA ALA A 79 10.35 1.17 0.87
C ALA A 79 10.86 2.14 -0.21
N TRP A 80 11.95 2.85 0.07
CA TRP A 80 12.54 3.74 -0.91
C TRP A 80 13.08 2.97 -2.13
N LYS A 81 13.69 1.79 -1.92
CA LYS A 81 14.14 0.92 -3.02
C LYS A 81 13.00 0.48 -3.92
N ILE A 82 11.80 0.20 -3.39
CA ILE A 82 10.62 -0.10 -4.23
C ILE A 82 10.30 1.08 -5.16
N LEU A 83 10.33 2.31 -4.65
CA LEU A 83 10.14 3.50 -5.49
C LEU A 83 11.26 3.62 -6.53
N ASP A 84 12.52 3.39 -6.13
CA ASP A 84 13.70 3.44 -7.00
C ASP A 84 13.58 2.48 -8.18
N LEU A 85 13.20 1.22 -7.94
CA LEU A 85 13.02 0.19 -8.97
C LEU A 85 11.98 0.56 -10.03
N VAL A 86 11.05 1.47 -9.72
CA VAL A 86 10.02 1.93 -10.66
C VAL A 86 10.40 3.27 -11.29
N ILE A 87 10.81 4.24 -10.49
CA ILE A 87 11.04 5.63 -10.90
C ILE A 87 12.39 5.80 -11.57
N GLU A 88 13.44 5.12 -11.12
CA GLU A 88 14.79 5.28 -11.67
C GLU A 88 14.88 4.86 -13.15
N PRO A 89 14.34 3.70 -13.60
CA PRO A 89 14.37 3.31 -15.01
C PRO A 89 13.68 4.34 -15.92
N LEU A 90 12.64 4.97 -15.39
CA LEU A 90 11.81 5.96 -16.07
C LEU A 90 12.53 7.31 -16.21
N LEU A 91 13.30 7.71 -15.19
CA LEU A 91 14.08 8.95 -15.21
C LEU A 91 15.42 8.83 -15.96
N SER A 92 15.88 7.61 -16.24
CA SER A 92 17.23 7.35 -16.75
C SER A 92 17.51 7.48 -18.27
N PRO A 93 16.57 7.76 -19.21
CA PRO A 93 16.95 7.86 -20.61
C PRO A 93 17.65 9.21 -20.88
N ARG A 94 18.99 9.22 -20.93
CA ARG A 94 19.73 10.20 -21.73
C ARG A 94 19.88 9.67 -23.15
N THR A 95 19.67 10.53 -24.14
CA THR A 95 19.93 10.22 -25.55
C THR A 95 21.40 9.88 -25.84
N ASP A 96 22.32 10.26 -24.96
CA ASP A 96 23.77 10.03 -25.09
C ASP A 96 24.29 8.76 -24.37
N GLY A 97 23.40 7.96 -23.77
CA GLY A 97 23.77 6.71 -23.09
C GLY A 97 24.54 6.85 -21.78
N ARG A 98 24.77 8.08 -21.28
CA ARG A 98 25.43 8.29 -19.97
C ARG A 98 24.45 8.08 -18.83
N PRO A 99 24.89 7.55 -17.67
CA PRO A 99 24.05 7.52 -16.48
C PRO A 99 23.74 8.95 -15.99
N GLN A 100 22.48 9.21 -15.63
CA GLN A 100 22.12 10.45 -14.95
C GLN A 100 22.59 10.42 -13.49
N THR A 101 23.08 11.56 -12.99
CA THR A 101 23.36 11.70 -11.55
C THR A 101 22.06 11.70 -10.76
N ILE A 102 22.13 11.38 -9.46
CA ILE A 102 20.94 11.39 -8.60
C ILE A 102 20.31 12.78 -8.54
N GLU A 103 21.12 13.84 -8.54
CA GLU A 103 20.67 15.23 -8.54
C GLU A 103 19.89 15.58 -9.81
N ALA A 104 20.33 15.08 -10.98
CA ALA A 104 19.61 15.25 -12.23
C ALA A 104 18.26 14.51 -12.23
N LYS A 105 18.22 13.30 -11.67
CA LYS A 105 16.99 12.52 -11.53
C LYS A 105 15.99 13.20 -10.60
N VAL A 106 16.44 13.65 -9.43
CA VAL A 106 15.63 14.40 -8.45
C VAL A 106 15.04 15.65 -9.09
N ARG A 107 15.86 16.42 -9.82
CA ARG A 107 15.37 17.61 -10.53
C ARG A 107 14.29 17.27 -11.56
N THR A 108 14.46 16.21 -12.34
CA THR A 108 13.45 15.76 -13.31
C THR A 108 12.16 15.33 -12.61
N ALA A 109 12.28 14.63 -11.49
CA ALA A 109 11.13 14.19 -10.69
C ALA A 109 10.31 15.37 -10.15
N LEU A 110 10.97 16.40 -9.62
CA LEU A 110 10.33 17.58 -9.02
C LEU A 110 9.74 18.56 -10.04
N ASN A 111 10.30 18.64 -11.24
CA ASN A 111 9.83 19.58 -12.26
C ASN A 111 8.56 19.10 -13.01
N GLY A 112 8.02 17.92 -12.66
CA GLY A 112 6.89 17.33 -13.38
C GLY A 112 7.21 16.96 -14.85
N LEU A 113 8.48 17.02 -15.24
CA LEU A 113 9.00 16.59 -16.54
C LEU A 113 9.27 15.08 -16.59
N GLY A 114 8.86 14.35 -15.55
CA GLY A 114 8.94 12.90 -15.51
C GLY A 114 8.11 12.26 -16.64
N PRO A 115 8.46 11.04 -17.07
CA PRO A 115 7.68 10.33 -18.05
C PRO A 115 6.27 10.03 -17.51
N GLN A 116 5.36 9.71 -18.43
CA GLN A 116 4.03 9.22 -18.07
C GLN A 116 4.17 8.05 -17.09
N GLY A 117 3.31 8.04 -16.07
CA GLY A 117 3.30 6.97 -15.08
C GLY A 117 3.13 5.60 -15.74
N VAL A 118 3.57 4.55 -15.04
CA VAL A 118 3.32 3.17 -15.46
C VAL A 118 1.88 2.76 -15.13
N LYS A 119 1.33 1.71 -15.75
CA LYS A 119 0.01 1.18 -15.39
C LYS A 119 0.02 0.73 -13.90
N PRO A 120 -1.01 1.03 -13.09
CA PRO A 120 -2.24 1.78 -13.42
C PRO A 120 -2.10 3.32 -13.35
N PHE A 121 -1.02 3.84 -12.75
CA PHE A 121 -0.78 5.27 -12.49
C PHE A 121 -0.71 6.19 -13.72
N HIS A 122 -0.55 5.68 -14.95
CA HIS A 122 -0.66 6.48 -16.17
C HIS A 122 -2.01 7.24 -16.28
N ARG A 123 -3.07 6.73 -15.64
CA ARG A 123 -4.40 7.38 -15.59
C ARG A 123 -4.61 8.21 -14.33
N GLU A 124 -3.62 8.25 -13.43
CA GLU A 124 -3.67 8.93 -12.14
C GLU A 124 -2.50 9.93 -12.04
N PRO A 125 -2.45 10.96 -12.91
CA PRO A 125 -1.30 11.87 -12.99
C PRO A 125 -1.03 12.58 -11.66
N GLU A 126 -2.06 12.86 -10.87
CA GLU A 126 -1.94 13.51 -9.57
C GLU A 126 -1.30 12.61 -8.50
N LEU A 127 -1.65 11.32 -8.48
CA LEU A 127 -1.00 10.33 -7.60
C LEU A 127 0.44 10.12 -8.03
N TRP A 128 0.66 9.92 -9.33
CA TRP A 128 2.00 9.73 -9.89
C TRP A 128 2.93 10.90 -9.54
N LYS A 129 2.47 12.14 -9.76
CA LYS A 129 3.23 13.34 -9.42
C LYS A 129 3.66 13.39 -7.95
N ARG A 130 2.78 12.98 -7.02
CA ARG A 130 3.11 12.93 -5.59
C ARG A 130 4.17 11.88 -5.29
N PHE A 131 4.12 10.70 -5.89
CA PHE A 131 5.20 9.71 -5.75
C PHE A 131 6.54 10.21 -6.31
N MET A 132 6.53 10.92 -7.44
CA MET A 132 7.74 11.54 -8.00
C MET A 132 8.31 12.60 -7.05
N HIS A 133 7.45 13.44 -6.47
CA HIS A 133 7.86 14.45 -5.50
C HIS A 133 8.37 13.83 -4.20
N LEU A 134 7.71 12.79 -3.68
CA LEU A 134 8.20 12.03 -2.52
C LEU A 134 9.58 11.44 -2.79
N TYR A 135 9.75 10.77 -3.93
CA TYR A 135 11.04 10.21 -4.35
C TYR A 135 12.14 11.29 -4.39
N GLY A 136 11.85 12.45 -4.97
CA GLY A 136 12.79 13.56 -5.08
C GLY A 136 13.14 14.18 -3.72
N ASN A 137 12.14 14.51 -2.91
CA ASN A 137 12.31 15.26 -1.67
C ASN A 137 12.79 14.41 -0.49
N THR A 138 12.68 13.06 -0.57
CA THR A 138 13.20 12.15 0.46
C THR A 138 14.57 11.57 0.12
N VAL A 139 15.24 12.08 -0.92
CA VAL A 139 16.54 11.57 -1.37
C VAL A 139 17.63 11.67 -0.30
N ASP A 140 17.60 12.72 0.52
CA ASP A 140 18.57 12.92 1.60
C ASP A 140 18.44 11.82 2.67
N LEU A 141 17.21 11.45 3.05
CA LEU A 141 16.95 10.31 3.94
C LEU A 141 17.53 9.01 3.36
N ARG A 142 17.29 8.74 2.07
CA ARG A 142 17.86 7.56 1.41
C ARG A 142 19.38 7.61 1.35
N HIS A 143 19.96 8.76 1.04
CA HIS A 143 21.41 8.93 1.00
C HIS A 143 22.02 8.60 2.37
N SER A 144 21.45 9.16 3.44
CA SER A 144 21.88 8.87 4.80
C SER A 144 21.74 7.39 5.18
N VAL A 145 20.69 6.69 4.72
CA VAL A 145 20.59 5.23 4.94
C VAL A 145 21.74 4.49 4.28
N VAL A 146 22.04 4.77 3.01
CA VAL A 146 23.10 4.08 2.25
C VAL A 146 24.48 4.28 2.87
N HIS A 147 24.72 5.43 3.48
CA HIS A 147 25.98 5.74 4.15
C HIS A 147 26.02 5.39 5.64
N GLY A 148 24.94 4.83 6.20
CA GLY A 148 24.86 4.53 7.63
C GLY A 148 24.86 5.78 8.52
N GLN A 149 24.40 6.90 7.98
CA GLN A 149 24.38 8.22 8.61
C GLN A 149 22.97 8.69 8.98
N LEU A 150 21.95 7.87 8.75
CA LEU A 150 20.59 8.25 9.11
C LEU A 150 20.45 8.25 10.63
N ASN A 151 20.10 9.40 11.19
CA ASN A 151 19.82 9.52 12.61
C ASN A 151 18.38 9.07 12.90
N VAL A 152 18.20 8.37 14.01
CA VAL A 152 16.88 8.02 14.53
C VAL A 152 16.76 8.56 15.94
N ASP A 153 15.89 9.55 16.10
CA ASP A 153 15.67 10.22 17.37
C ASP A 153 14.88 9.31 18.35
N ALA A 154 14.83 9.70 19.62
CA ALA A 154 14.23 8.88 20.68
C ALA A 154 12.71 8.65 20.49
N ASP A 155 12.04 9.54 19.77
CA ASP A 155 10.63 9.46 19.37
C ASP A 155 10.40 8.64 18.08
N GLY A 156 11.48 8.13 17.48
CA GLY A 156 11.47 7.37 16.22
C GLY A 156 11.56 8.23 14.96
N THR A 157 11.66 9.56 15.09
CA THR A 157 11.83 10.46 13.94
C THR A 157 13.14 10.17 13.21
N LEU A 158 13.05 10.05 11.88
CA LEU A 158 14.20 9.91 11.01
C LEU A 158 14.72 11.29 10.62
N THR A 159 16.02 11.52 10.77
CA THR A 159 16.64 12.80 10.41
C THR A 159 17.86 12.57 9.53
N ALA A 160 17.88 13.20 8.36
CA ALA A 160 19.01 13.22 7.45
C ALA A 160 19.58 14.64 7.31
N THR A 161 20.90 14.75 7.42
CA THR A 161 21.60 15.99 7.13
C THR A 161 21.60 16.21 5.62
N SER A 162 21.19 17.39 5.17
CA SER A 162 21.19 17.69 3.74
C SER A 162 22.60 17.65 3.17
N ARG A 163 22.70 17.17 1.93
CA ARG A 163 23.96 17.07 1.18
C ARG A 163 24.45 18.41 0.65
N ASP A 164 23.59 19.43 0.63
CA ASP A 164 23.91 20.75 0.10
C ASP A 164 24.81 21.51 1.10
N PRO A 165 26.02 21.92 0.71
CA PRO A 165 26.90 22.73 1.57
C PRO A 165 26.34 24.14 1.84
N ALA A 166 25.21 24.51 1.24
CA ALA A 166 24.51 25.75 1.55
C ALA A 166 24.07 25.78 3.03
N PRO A 167 24.51 26.79 3.82
CA PRO A 167 24.40 26.78 5.29
C PRO A 167 22.97 26.97 5.86
N LEU A 168 21.91 26.76 5.06
CA LEU A 168 20.53 27.09 5.42
C LEU A 168 19.49 26.04 4.97
N VAL A 169 19.88 24.90 4.40
CA VAL A 169 18.90 23.85 4.09
C VAL A 169 18.56 23.11 5.38
N PRO A 170 17.30 23.16 5.86
CA PRO A 170 16.92 22.40 7.04
C PRO A 170 17.09 20.89 6.77
N PRO A 171 17.43 20.10 7.79
CA PRO A 171 17.53 18.65 7.62
C PRO A 171 16.20 18.08 7.16
N THR A 172 16.24 17.05 6.32
CA THR A 172 15.04 16.29 5.97
C THR A 172 14.68 15.41 7.14
N THR A 173 13.51 15.63 7.72
CA THR A 173 13.00 14.87 8.87
C THR A 173 11.75 14.10 8.48
N MET A 174 11.52 12.91 9.01
CA MET A 174 10.26 12.17 8.83
C MET A 174 9.85 11.59 10.17
N THR A 175 8.73 12.04 10.71
CA THR A 175 8.21 11.57 12.00
C THR A 175 7.79 10.10 11.92
N THR A 176 7.61 9.45 13.07
CA THR A 176 7.15 8.05 13.13
C THR A 176 5.81 7.84 12.42
N ASP A 177 4.87 8.76 12.57
CA ASP A 177 3.56 8.68 11.90
C ASP A 177 3.68 8.87 10.39
N GLU A 178 4.44 9.87 9.95
CA GLU A 178 4.74 10.10 8.53
C GLU A 178 5.46 8.90 7.91
N LEU A 179 6.38 8.28 8.64
CA LEU A 179 7.02 7.06 8.20
C LEU A 179 5.99 5.95 8.00
N GLY A 180 5.07 5.75 8.94
CA GLY A 180 3.96 4.81 8.78
C GLY A 180 3.14 5.06 7.52
N TYR A 181 2.77 6.31 7.26
CA TYR A 181 2.05 6.69 6.05
C TYR A 181 2.87 6.47 4.78
N PHE A 182 4.17 6.77 4.80
CA PHE A 182 5.09 6.52 3.70
C PHE A 182 5.20 5.03 3.37
N LEU A 183 5.41 4.18 4.39
CA LEU A 183 5.49 2.73 4.21
C LEU A 183 4.19 2.16 3.64
N ARG A 184 3.03 2.56 4.19
CA ARG A 184 1.71 2.16 3.68
C ARG A 184 1.46 2.64 2.26
N ALA A 185 1.91 3.85 1.91
CA ALA A 185 1.77 4.41 0.56
C ALA A 185 2.60 3.61 -0.45
N VAL A 186 3.84 3.26 -0.10
CA VAL A 186 4.71 2.43 -0.93
C VAL A 186 4.16 1.01 -1.09
N GLN A 187 3.62 0.41 -0.02
CA GLN A 187 2.95 -0.89 -0.08
C GLN A 187 1.77 -0.84 -1.05
N GLY A 188 0.85 0.13 -0.89
CA GLY A 188 -0.30 0.30 -1.78
C GLY A 188 0.10 0.59 -3.23
N PHE A 189 1.15 1.40 -3.43
CA PHE A 189 1.74 1.65 -4.74
C PHE A 189 2.23 0.35 -5.40
N SER A 190 3.02 -0.44 -4.69
CA SER A 190 3.55 -1.70 -5.21
C SER A 190 2.45 -2.73 -5.50
N ALA A 191 1.44 -2.82 -4.64
CA ALA A 191 0.29 -3.71 -4.83
C ALA A 191 -0.52 -3.32 -6.09
N ALA A 192 -0.76 -2.02 -6.29
CA ALA A 192 -1.46 -1.52 -7.47
C ALA A 192 -0.69 -1.78 -8.78
N LEU A 193 0.65 -1.68 -8.75
CA LEU A 193 1.49 -2.03 -9.91
C LEU A 193 1.38 -3.50 -10.26
N LEU A 194 1.50 -4.38 -9.27
CA LEU A 194 1.47 -5.84 -9.47
C LEU A 194 0.10 -6.34 -9.91
N GLY A 195 -0.97 -5.79 -9.35
CA GLY A 195 -2.33 -6.07 -9.80
C GLY A 195 -2.69 -5.38 -11.12
N GLU A 196 -1.81 -4.51 -11.64
CA GLU A 196 -2.04 -3.62 -12.78
C GLU A 196 -3.37 -2.83 -12.72
N HIS A 197 -3.92 -2.67 -11.52
CA HIS A 197 -5.23 -2.10 -11.26
C HIS A 197 -5.19 -1.31 -9.96
N LEU A 198 -5.98 -0.24 -9.90
CA LEU A 198 -6.15 0.56 -8.70
C LEU A 198 -7.65 0.65 -8.44
N SER A 199 -8.13 -0.12 -7.46
CA SER A 199 -9.54 -0.09 -7.06
C SER A 199 -9.91 1.27 -6.47
N VAL A 200 -11.20 1.59 -6.42
CA VAL A 200 -11.68 2.86 -5.84
C VAL A 200 -11.21 3.00 -4.39
N ARG A 201 -11.27 1.90 -3.63
CA ARG A 201 -10.81 1.84 -2.25
C ARG A 201 -9.31 2.07 -2.13
N ALA A 202 -8.51 1.34 -2.91
CA ALA A 202 -7.06 1.48 -2.92
C ALA A 202 -6.65 2.91 -3.31
N ARG A 203 -7.30 3.47 -4.33
CA ARG A 203 -7.10 4.86 -4.77
C ARG A 203 -7.38 5.87 -3.66
N ASN A 204 -8.55 5.78 -3.02
CA ASN A 204 -8.96 6.71 -1.96
C ASN A 204 -8.03 6.64 -0.75
N ASN A 205 -7.60 5.43 -0.38
CA ASN A 205 -6.63 5.25 0.69
C ASN A 205 -5.25 5.79 0.31
N LEU A 206 -4.77 5.59 -0.92
CA LEU A 206 -3.53 6.20 -1.38
C LEU A 206 -3.60 7.74 -1.36
N CYS A 207 -4.72 8.33 -1.79
CA CYS A 207 -4.94 9.77 -1.63
C CYS A 207 -4.78 10.22 -0.18
N PHE A 208 -5.38 9.48 0.77
CA PHE A 208 -5.30 9.83 2.19
C PHE A 208 -3.87 9.75 2.71
N LEU A 209 -3.18 8.64 2.41
CA LEU A 209 -1.81 8.42 2.85
C LEU A 209 -0.87 9.50 2.31
N LEU A 210 -1.04 9.87 1.04
CA LEU A 210 -0.27 10.95 0.43
C LEU A 210 -0.63 12.31 1.05
N ASP A 211 -1.89 12.57 1.39
CA ASP A 211 -2.29 13.81 2.09
C ASP A 211 -1.58 13.98 3.43
N GLN A 212 -1.28 12.88 4.14
CA GLN A 212 -0.48 12.92 5.37
C GLN A 212 1.01 13.20 5.12
N LEU A 213 1.48 13.04 3.88
CA LEU A 213 2.85 13.28 3.45
C LEU A 213 3.01 14.63 2.72
N THR A 214 2.06 15.56 2.91
CA THR A 214 2.07 16.89 2.27
C THR A 214 3.38 17.65 2.53
N GLN A 215 3.96 17.52 3.72
CA GLN A 215 5.25 18.15 4.05
C GLN A 215 6.40 17.63 3.19
N HIS A 216 6.33 16.37 2.74
CA HIS A 216 7.36 15.71 1.96
C HIS A 216 7.20 15.94 0.47
N HIS A 217 5.99 15.90 -0.09
CA HIS A 217 5.80 16.11 -1.53
C HIS A 217 5.48 17.57 -1.91
N GLY A 218 5.03 18.40 -0.97
CA GLY A 218 4.79 19.83 -1.18
C GLY A 218 3.65 20.17 -2.15
N LEU A 219 2.61 19.32 -2.22
CA LEU A 219 1.45 19.49 -3.12
C LEU A 219 0.16 19.52 -2.30
N ASP A 220 -0.91 20.11 -2.84
CA ASP A 220 -2.20 20.20 -2.16
C ASP A 220 -2.83 18.82 -1.87
N LYS A 221 -3.79 18.78 -0.95
CA LYS A 221 -4.50 17.56 -0.58
C LYS A 221 -5.43 17.07 -1.70
N LEU A 222 -5.55 15.76 -1.86
CA LEU A 222 -6.42 15.06 -2.79
C LEU A 222 -7.79 14.74 -2.20
N GLY A 223 -7.93 14.71 -0.87
CA GLY A 223 -9.19 14.41 -0.19
C GLY A 223 -9.47 12.91 -0.11
N GLY A 224 -8.46 12.11 0.24
CA GLY A 224 -8.63 10.67 0.40
C GLY A 224 -9.36 10.26 1.69
N VAL A 225 -9.64 8.96 1.79
CA VAL A 225 -10.29 8.35 2.96
C VAL A 225 -9.35 7.30 3.56
N GLU A 226 -9.11 7.37 4.87
CA GLU A 226 -8.27 6.38 5.55
C GLU A 226 -8.93 5.01 5.60
N LEU A 227 -8.18 3.99 5.22
CA LEU A 227 -8.51 2.60 5.50
C LEU A 227 -8.06 2.23 6.92
N LEU A 228 -9.00 2.20 7.87
CA LEU A 228 -8.72 1.94 9.29
C LEU A 228 -8.66 0.45 9.63
N ARG A 229 -9.34 -0.39 8.86
CA ARG A 229 -9.36 -1.84 9.05
C ARG A 229 -9.80 -2.57 7.79
N ARG A 230 -9.50 -3.86 7.73
CA ARG A 230 -10.02 -4.77 6.72
C ARG A 230 -11.09 -5.65 7.35
N VAL A 231 -12.25 -5.72 6.72
CA VAL A 231 -13.37 -6.56 7.12
C VAL A 231 -13.59 -7.57 6.00
N VAL A 232 -13.61 -8.86 6.31
CA VAL A 232 -13.96 -9.91 5.34
C VAL A 232 -15.34 -10.43 5.68
N VAL A 233 -16.29 -10.25 4.78
CA VAL A 233 -17.64 -10.80 4.86
C VAL A 233 -17.63 -12.19 4.26
N VAL A 234 -17.96 -13.22 5.04
CA VAL A 234 -18.13 -14.57 4.53
C VAL A 234 -19.62 -14.84 4.38
N ALA A 235 -20.06 -15.14 3.16
CA ALA A 235 -21.48 -15.32 2.85
C ALA A 235 -21.72 -16.47 1.87
N ARG A 236 -22.96 -16.98 1.86
CA ARG A 236 -23.43 -17.98 0.89
C ARG A 236 -24.47 -17.37 -0.04
N PRO A 237 -24.19 -17.25 -1.34
CA PRO A 237 -25.19 -16.85 -2.32
C PRO A 237 -26.38 -17.83 -2.37
N LYS A 238 -27.59 -17.31 -2.59
CA LYS A 238 -28.81 -18.12 -2.65
C LYS A 238 -28.89 -18.86 -3.99
N PRO A 239 -29.00 -20.20 -4.02
CA PRO A 239 -29.15 -20.93 -5.27
C PRO A 239 -30.50 -20.61 -5.95
N LEU A 240 -30.49 -20.49 -7.27
CA LEU A 240 -31.66 -20.31 -8.11
C LEU A 240 -31.97 -21.60 -8.88
N PRO A 241 -33.25 -21.86 -9.25
CA PRO A 241 -33.62 -23.04 -10.06
C PRO A 241 -32.92 -23.12 -11.41
N SER A 242 -32.41 -22.00 -11.93
CA SER A 242 -31.64 -21.90 -13.16
C SER A 242 -30.20 -22.44 -13.05
N GLY A 243 -29.76 -22.86 -11.85
CA GLY A 243 -28.37 -23.24 -11.57
C GLY A 243 -27.44 -22.05 -11.32
N LYS A 244 -27.97 -20.82 -11.36
CA LYS A 244 -27.26 -19.61 -10.95
C LYS A 244 -27.38 -19.37 -9.46
N PHE A 245 -26.69 -18.36 -8.97
CA PHE A 245 -26.78 -17.91 -7.58
C PHE A 245 -27.17 -16.45 -7.49
N LEU A 246 -27.89 -16.05 -6.44
CA LEU A 246 -28.30 -14.67 -6.20
C LEU A 246 -27.57 -14.15 -4.96
N PHE A 247 -26.93 -12.98 -5.07
CA PHE A 247 -26.25 -12.31 -3.97
C PHE A 247 -26.57 -10.81 -3.96
N ASP A 248 -26.93 -10.26 -2.80
CA ASP A 248 -27.13 -8.82 -2.62
C ASP A 248 -26.05 -8.27 -1.69
N ALA A 249 -25.10 -7.52 -2.24
CA ALA A 249 -23.96 -6.96 -1.51
C ALA A 249 -24.35 -5.87 -0.49
N ARG A 250 -25.45 -5.15 -0.76
CA ARG A 250 -25.82 -3.93 -0.04
C ARG A 250 -26.04 -4.12 1.46
N PRO A 251 -26.83 -5.10 1.94
CA PRO A 251 -27.02 -5.29 3.37
C PRO A 251 -25.72 -5.63 4.10
N TYR A 252 -24.82 -6.40 3.47
CA TYR A 252 -23.53 -6.75 4.05
C TYR A 252 -22.60 -5.54 4.14
N LEU A 253 -22.54 -4.72 3.09
CA LEU A 253 -21.72 -3.51 3.07
C LEU A 253 -22.24 -2.48 4.07
N ALA A 254 -23.56 -2.24 4.09
CA ALA A 254 -24.19 -1.31 5.03
C ALA A 254 -23.95 -1.73 6.49
N TYR A 255 -24.14 -3.02 6.81
CA TYR A 255 -23.86 -3.55 8.14
C TYR A 255 -22.38 -3.40 8.53
N SER A 256 -21.48 -3.72 7.59
CA SER A 256 -20.04 -3.66 7.83
C SER A 256 -19.59 -2.22 8.09
N LEU A 257 -20.04 -1.25 7.30
CA LEU A 257 -19.67 0.16 7.45
C LEU A 257 -20.31 0.84 8.66
N ASP A 258 -21.54 0.46 9.04
CA ASP A 258 -22.17 0.92 10.28
C ASP A 258 -21.40 0.42 11.51
N ARG A 259 -21.05 -0.87 11.50
CA ARG A 259 -20.35 -1.50 12.62
C ARG A 259 -18.87 -1.11 12.70
N PHE A 260 -18.26 -0.88 11.55
CA PHE A 260 -16.85 -0.60 11.39
C PHE A 260 -16.61 0.60 10.46
N PRO A 261 -16.84 1.83 10.95
CA PRO A 261 -16.59 3.03 10.17
C PRO A 261 -15.14 3.09 9.67
N GLY A 262 -14.94 3.44 8.39
CA GLY A 262 -13.63 3.48 7.74
C GLY A 262 -13.01 2.11 7.43
N ALA A 263 -13.78 1.03 7.48
CA ALA A 263 -13.34 -0.29 7.05
C ALA A 263 -13.38 -0.44 5.52
N GLY A 264 -12.40 -1.18 5.00
CA GLY A 264 -12.45 -1.78 3.68
C GLY A 264 -13.07 -3.17 3.79
N CYS A 265 -14.13 -3.42 3.04
CA CYS A 265 -14.93 -4.62 3.13
C CYS A 265 -14.65 -5.53 1.93
N ASP A 266 -14.11 -6.70 2.17
CA ASP A 266 -14.05 -7.77 1.18
C ASP A 266 -15.19 -8.74 1.40
N VAL A 267 -15.45 -9.58 0.40
CA VAL A 267 -16.39 -10.68 0.51
C VAL A 267 -15.77 -11.98 0.03
N ASN A 268 -16.05 -13.06 0.75
CA ASN A 268 -15.79 -14.43 0.35
C ASN A 268 -17.15 -15.13 0.20
N LEU A 269 -17.52 -15.42 -1.04
CA LEU A 269 -18.75 -16.10 -1.40
C LEU A 269 -18.50 -17.60 -1.51
N HIS A 270 -19.10 -18.37 -0.61
CA HIS A 270 -18.98 -19.83 -0.58
C HIS A 270 -20.10 -20.46 -1.39
N PHE A 271 -19.72 -21.23 -2.40
CA PHE A 271 -20.60 -21.99 -3.28
C PHE A 271 -20.49 -23.50 -2.97
N PRO A 272 -21.35 -24.35 -3.56
CA PRO A 272 -21.17 -25.79 -3.53
C PRO A 272 -19.78 -26.22 -4.04
N ASP A 273 -19.39 -27.45 -3.74
CA ASP A 273 -18.12 -28.06 -4.16
C ASP A 273 -16.85 -27.32 -3.68
N ASN A 274 -16.97 -26.59 -2.56
CA ASN A 274 -15.89 -25.79 -1.96
C ASN A 274 -15.34 -24.67 -2.87
N ILE A 275 -16.12 -24.24 -3.87
CA ILE A 275 -15.75 -23.09 -4.69
C ILE A 275 -15.94 -21.82 -3.85
N VAL A 276 -14.90 -20.99 -3.79
CA VAL A 276 -14.95 -19.67 -3.14
C VAL A 276 -14.61 -18.60 -4.16
N LEU A 277 -15.49 -17.60 -4.29
CA LEU A 277 -15.20 -16.39 -5.03
C LEU A 277 -14.97 -15.23 -4.05
N GLY A 278 -13.91 -14.47 -4.26
CA GLY A 278 -13.52 -13.34 -3.44
C GLY A 278 -13.52 -12.03 -4.22
N GLY A 279 -13.80 -10.91 -3.55
CA GLY A 279 -13.74 -9.58 -4.18
C GLY A 279 -13.88 -8.44 -3.19
N GLU A 280 -13.61 -7.21 -3.63
CA GLU A 280 -13.92 -6.00 -2.86
C GLU A 280 -15.43 -5.78 -2.87
N LEU A 281 -16.05 -5.74 -1.70
CA LEU A 281 -17.50 -5.56 -1.58
C LEU A 281 -17.92 -4.16 -2.03
N GLU A 282 -17.02 -3.17 -1.97
CA GLU A 282 -17.25 -1.81 -2.48
C GLU A 282 -17.35 -1.74 -4.01
N ASP A 283 -16.77 -2.71 -4.73
CA ASP A 283 -16.85 -2.79 -6.20
C ASP A 283 -18.08 -3.59 -6.69
N ALA A 284 -18.87 -4.14 -5.76
CA ALA A 284 -20.09 -4.86 -6.08
C ALA A 284 -21.19 -3.90 -6.60
N PRO A 285 -22.04 -4.33 -7.56
CA PRO A 285 -23.14 -3.50 -8.05
C PRO A 285 -24.10 -3.05 -6.94
N THR A 286 -24.50 -1.77 -6.97
CA THR A 286 -25.39 -1.15 -5.98
C THR A 286 -26.86 -1.16 -6.35
N ASP A 287 -27.20 -1.60 -7.56
CA ASP A 287 -28.54 -1.42 -8.13
C ASP A 287 -29.52 -2.53 -7.73
N GLY A 288 -29.03 -3.61 -7.10
CA GLY A 288 -29.86 -4.72 -6.67
C GLY A 288 -29.10 -6.02 -6.45
N PRO A 289 -29.82 -7.11 -6.10
CA PRO A 289 -29.27 -8.45 -6.09
C PRO A 289 -28.72 -8.83 -7.47
N LEU A 290 -27.53 -9.42 -7.49
CA LEU A 290 -26.83 -9.85 -8.69
C LEU A 290 -26.95 -11.36 -8.89
N GLU A 291 -27.24 -11.78 -10.12
CA GLU A 291 -27.10 -13.18 -10.51
C GLU A 291 -25.63 -13.51 -10.83
N ILE A 292 -25.09 -14.47 -10.10
CA ILE A 292 -23.72 -14.98 -10.25
C ILE A 292 -23.77 -16.31 -10.99
N ARG A 293 -22.91 -16.40 -12.01
CA ARG A 293 -22.64 -17.59 -12.82
C ARG A 293 -21.24 -18.09 -12.50
N LEU A 294 -21.12 -19.33 -12.03
CA LEU A 294 -19.82 -19.89 -11.67
C LEU A 294 -18.92 -20.14 -12.87
N ASP A 295 -19.45 -20.29 -14.08
CA ASP A 295 -18.67 -20.42 -15.31
C ASP A 295 -18.20 -19.07 -15.88
N TYR A 296 -18.79 -17.98 -15.40
CA TYR A 296 -18.47 -16.63 -15.83
C TYR A 296 -18.74 -15.64 -14.69
N PRO A 297 -17.85 -15.61 -13.67
CA PRO A 297 -18.07 -14.76 -12.52
C PRO A 297 -18.08 -13.27 -12.91
N PRO A 298 -18.82 -12.42 -12.17
CA PRO A 298 -18.73 -10.97 -12.32
C PRO A 298 -17.28 -10.49 -12.22
N LYS A 299 -16.92 -9.44 -12.96
CA LYS A 299 -15.53 -8.93 -13.04
C LYS A 299 -14.89 -8.51 -11.71
N TRP A 300 -15.70 -8.28 -10.69
CA TRP A 300 -15.25 -7.86 -9.35
C TRP A 300 -15.02 -9.06 -8.42
N LEU A 301 -15.28 -10.28 -8.89
CA LEU A 301 -15.09 -11.54 -8.16
C LEU A 301 -14.06 -12.42 -8.87
N ASP A 302 -13.11 -12.92 -8.11
CA ASP A 302 -12.07 -13.86 -8.55
C ASP A 302 -12.12 -15.15 -7.74
N TYR A 303 -11.61 -16.25 -8.29
CA TYR A 303 -11.44 -17.49 -7.52
C TYR A 303 -10.32 -17.32 -6.49
N LEU A 304 -10.59 -17.75 -5.25
CA LEU A 304 -9.62 -17.79 -4.16
C LEU A 304 -8.94 -19.15 -4.02
#